data_AF-A0A151L3Y9-F1
#
_entry.id   AF-A0A151L3Y9-F1
#
_cell.length_a   1.000
_cell.length_b   1.000
_cell.length_c   1.000
_cell.angle_alpha   90.00
_cell.angle_beta   90.00
_cell.angle_gamma   90.00
#
_symmetry.space_group_name_H-M   'P 1'
#
loop_
_entity.id
_entity.type
_entity.pdbx_description
1 polymer ?
#
loop_
_entity_poly.entity_id
_entity_poly.type
_entity_poly.pdbx_seq_one_letter_code
_entity_poly.pdbx_strand_id
1 'polypeptide(L)'
;IIWWLEKCGIENPEELLIFNDDLNLLEVLKNDTKYDTCLVDFNKSENNCVYNINNIKSIIDHHILNEEMKNKKITKSVFPIYVCSCMVIIAYFYKYSSEFLGISLLNRDIMWLIYGTMLKDSNNFPKDDFRKRWIQSDLNIYLSMKKYFRIPDIMDIYITQKFNNIRFSIDLKKFGIENLLFVDYKDYNYDIQGKKFTIRICSLDFSVESILSHENVDTLVNKMCELCEENKFAAFILMGSYMINYVYHKDIGLLFFNEDITKDKLLMALIANQDISLCEKGFKRITCKNESRNIDLFQINNTSYSRKRLECFLSY
;
A
#
# COMPACT_ATOMS: atom_id res chain seq x y z
N ILE A 1 -1.35 -12.76 -4.95
CA ILE A 1 -2.81 -12.48 -4.86
C ILE A 1 -3.63 -13.67 -5.35
N ILE A 2 -3.35 -14.22 -6.54
CA ILE A 2 -4.05 -15.38 -7.13
C ILE A 2 -4.18 -16.56 -6.16
N TRP A 3 -3.07 -17.07 -5.60
CA TRP A 3 -3.11 -18.15 -4.59
C TRP A 3 -4.04 -17.85 -3.40
N TRP A 4 -4.15 -16.58 -2.99
CA TRP A 4 -5.02 -16.18 -1.89
C TRP A 4 -6.50 -16.27 -2.28
N LEU A 5 -6.82 -15.80 -3.49
CA LEU A 5 -8.18 -15.82 -4.03
C LEU A 5 -8.66 -17.26 -4.24
N GLU A 6 -7.78 -18.15 -4.73
CA GLU A 6 -8.06 -19.60 -4.80
C GLU A 6 -8.43 -20.19 -3.44
N LYS A 7 -7.75 -19.78 -2.35
CA LYS A 7 -8.10 -20.22 -0.98
C LYS A 7 -9.45 -19.69 -0.49
N CYS A 8 -9.94 -18.62 -1.10
CA CYS A 8 -11.26 -18.08 -0.84
C CYS A 8 -12.33 -18.68 -1.78
N GLY A 9 -12.00 -19.72 -2.56
CA GLY A 9 -12.93 -20.32 -3.53
C GLY A 9 -13.21 -19.42 -4.73
N ILE A 10 -12.36 -18.42 -5.00
CA ILE A 10 -12.46 -17.51 -6.14
C ILE A 10 -11.53 -18.04 -7.23
N GLU A 11 -12.08 -18.85 -8.13
CA GLU A 11 -11.31 -19.50 -9.22
C GLU A 11 -11.13 -18.57 -10.43
N ASN A 12 -12.16 -17.76 -10.77
CA ASN A 12 -12.13 -16.78 -11.86
C ASN A 12 -12.28 -15.35 -11.30
N PRO A 13 -11.21 -14.78 -10.71
CA PRO A 13 -11.30 -13.47 -10.07
C PRO A 13 -11.69 -12.36 -11.05
N GLU A 14 -11.31 -12.45 -12.32
CA GLU A 14 -11.69 -11.49 -13.37
C GLU A 14 -13.20 -11.44 -13.67
N GLU A 15 -13.96 -12.49 -13.35
CA GLU A 15 -15.42 -12.50 -13.51
C GLU A 15 -16.15 -11.86 -12.31
N LEU A 16 -15.45 -11.69 -11.19
CA LEU A 16 -16.02 -11.29 -9.90
C LEU A 16 -15.48 -9.95 -9.39
N LEU A 17 -14.22 -9.65 -9.66
CA LEU A 17 -13.53 -8.45 -9.22
C LEU A 17 -13.69 -7.36 -10.26
N ILE A 18 -14.08 -6.18 -9.78
CA ILE A 18 -14.39 -5.02 -10.59
C ILE A 18 -13.22 -4.03 -10.50
N PHE A 19 -12.67 -3.64 -11.64
CA PHE A 19 -11.56 -2.70 -11.75
C PHE A 19 -11.97 -1.43 -12.50
N ASN A 20 -11.17 -0.36 -12.42
CA ASN A 20 -11.46 0.94 -13.06
C ASN A 20 -11.51 0.86 -14.60
N ASP A 21 -10.87 -0.15 -15.18
CA ASP A 21 -10.77 -0.40 -16.63
C ASP A 21 -11.76 -1.46 -17.13
N ASP A 22 -12.63 -1.98 -16.26
CA ASP A 22 -13.68 -2.94 -16.64
C ASP A 22 -14.69 -2.26 -17.58
N LEU A 23 -14.70 -2.69 -18.85
CA LEU A 23 -15.56 -2.12 -19.89
C LEU A 23 -17.05 -2.28 -19.59
N ASN A 24 -17.47 -3.40 -19.00
CA ASN A 24 -18.87 -3.64 -18.64
C ASN A 24 -19.31 -2.70 -17.52
N LEU A 25 -18.43 -2.50 -16.53
CA LEU A 25 -18.66 -1.55 -15.47
C LEU A 25 -18.68 -0.11 -16.03
N LEU A 26 -17.72 0.25 -16.87
CA LEU A 26 -17.66 1.56 -17.52
C LEU A 26 -18.91 1.84 -18.34
N GLU A 27 -19.51 0.85 -19.01
CA GLU A 27 -20.79 0.99 -19.70
C GLU A 27 -21.97 1.18 -18.76
N VAL A 28 -22.05 0.43 -17.65
CA VAL A 28 -23.09 0.61 -16.62
C VAL A 28 -23.00 2.00 -15.98
N LEU A 29 -21.77 2.49 -15.74
CA LEU A 29 -21.48 3.75 -15.06
C LEU A 29 -21.44 4.99 -15.96
N LYS A 30 -21.35 4.81 -17.30
CA LYS A 30 -21.46 5.90 -18.29
C LYS A 30 -22.86 6.51 -18.36
N ASN A 31 -23.84 5.91 -17.71
CA ASN A 31 -25.16 6.50 -17.52
C ASN A 31 -25.08 7.67 -16.52
N ASP A 32 -25.89 8.72 -16.69
CA ASP A 32 -26.01 9.87 -15.77
C ASP A 32 -26.45 9.49 -14.32
N THR A 33 -26.59 8.21 -14.06
CA THR A 33 -26.87 7.62 -12.75
C THR A 33 -25.73 7.94 -11.79
N LYS A 34 -26.08 8.56 -10.66
CA LYS A 34 -25.13 8.83 -9.59
C LYS A 34 -25.18 7.74 -8.53
N TYR A 35 -24.02 7.30 -8.05
CA TYR A 35 -23.92 6.18 -7.11
C TYR A 35 -23.54 6.63 -5.71
N ASP A 36 -24.17 6.04 -4.71
CA ASP A 36 -23.79 6.18 -3.31
C ASP A 36 -22.63 5.23 -2.98
N THR A 37 -21.60 5.70 -2.26
CA THR A 37 -20.38 4.92 -2.01
C THR A 37 -20.08 4.70 -0.52
N CYS A 38 -19.43 3.58 -0.23
CA CYS A 38 -18.79 3.30 1.05
C CYS A 38 -17.28 3.28 0.84
N LEU A 39 -16.53 4.08 1.60
CA LEU A 39 -15.08 4.08 1.56
C LEU A 39 -14.54 3.10 2.60
N VAL A 40 -13.59 2.24 2.21
CA VAL A 40 -12.95 1.25 3.08
C VAL A 40 -11.44 1.41 2.98
N ASP A 41 -10.74 1.51 4.10
CA ASP A 41 -9.27 1.71 4.20
C ASP A 41 -8.77 3.10 3.75
N PHE A 42 -9.69 4.00 3.41
CA PHE A 42 -9.41 5.40 3.12
C PHE A 42 -10.63 6.27 3.40
N ASN A 43 -10.39 7.56 3.61
CA ASN A 43 -11.44 8.53 3.94
C ASN A 43 -11.47 9.74 2.99
N LYS A 44 -10.88 9.63 1.79
CA LYS A 44 -10.96 10.64 0.73
C LYS A 44 -11.13 9.95 -0.62
N SER A 45 -12.07 10.42 -1.44
CA SER A 45 -12.17 9.97 -2.82
C SER A 45 -10.93 10.40 -3.60
N GLU A 46 -10.28 9.46 -4.28
CA GLU A 46 -9.17 9.79 -5.18
C GLU A 46 -9.68 10.59 -6.38
N ASN A 47 -8.87 11.55 -6.86
CA ASN A 47 -9.23 12.41 -7.99
C ASN A 47 -9.41 11.62 -9.31
N ASN A 48 -8.90 10.38 -9.37
CA ASN A 48 -9.00 9.48 -10.53
C ASN A 48 -10.17 8.49 -10.43
N CYS A 49 -11.15 8.72 -9.55
CA CYS A 49 -12.38 7.94 -9.55
C CYS A 49 -13.13 8.14 -10.87
N VAL A 50 -13.18 7.10 -11.71
CA VAL A 50 -13.98 7.08 -12.95
C VAL A 50 -15.50 7.08 -12.64
N TYR A 51 -15.85 6.90 -11.37
CA TYR A 51 -17.21 6.79 -10.87
C TYR A 51 -17.90 8.15 -10.72
N ASN A 52 -19.13 8.27 -11.22
CA ASN A 52 -20.03 9.40 -10.95
C ASN A 52 -20.59 9.28 -9.52
N ILE A 53 -19.73 9.50 -8.52
CA ILE A 53 -20.07 9.39 -7.11
C ILE A 53 -21.04 10.52 -6.74
N ASN A 54 -22.26 10.14 -6.31
CA ASN A 54 -23.26 11.07 -5.79
C ASN A 54 -22.85 11.58 -4.41
N ASN A 55 -22.73 10.64 -3.48
CA ASN A 55 -22.50 10.88 -2.07
C ASN A 55 -21.70 9.73 -1.46
N ILE A 56 -20.81 10.08 -0.55
CA ILE A 56 -20.22 9.10 0.37
C ILE A 56 -21.24 8.89 1.49
N LYS A 57 -21.72 7.65 1.70
CA LYS A 57 -22.68 7.31 2.77
C LYS A 57 -22.01 6.82 4.03
N SER A 58 -20.86 6.15 3.88
CA SER A 58 -20.12 5.58 5.00
C SER A 58 -18.62 5.52 4.75
N ILE A 59 -17.87 5.57 5.85
CA ILE A 59 -16.42 5.38 5.89
C ILE A 59 -16.10 4.32 6.94
N ILE A 60 -15.32 3.32 6.55
CA ILE A 60 -14.70 2.31 7.42
C ILE A 60 -13.19 2.43 7.24
N ASP A 61 -12.50 3.07 8.18
CA ASP A 61 -11.09 3.43 7.98
C ASP A 61 -10.32 3.42 9.30
N HIS A 62 -9.00 3.25 9.21
CA HIS A 62 -8.08 3.27 10.32
C HIS A 62 -7.02 4.40 10.20
N HIS A 63 -7.13 5.22 9.14
CA HIS A 63 -6.39 6.46 8.99
C HIS A 63 -7.03 7.62 9.77
N ILE A 64 -6.25 8.67 10.02
CA ILE A 64 -6.78 9.91 10.59
C ILE A 64 -7.81 10.47 9.60
N LEU A 65 -9.01 10.79 10.09
CA LEU A 65 -10.06 11.40 9.28
C LEU A 65 -9.63 12.77 8.78
N ASN A 66 -9.74 12.98 7.46
CA ASN A 66 -9.63 14.29 6.86
C ASN A 66 -10.65 15.27 7.45
N GLU A 67 -10.23 16.51 7.68
CA GLU A 67 -11.07 17.58 8.27
C GLU A 67 -12.40 17.75 7.54
N GLU A 68 -12.38 17.71 6.20
CA GLU A 68 -13.57 17.81 5.36
C GLU A 68 -14.62 16.72 5.70
N MET A 69 -14.17 15.51 6.02
CA MET A 69 -15.06 14.39 6.31
C MET A 69 -15.58 14.41 7.74
N LYS A 70 -14.85 14.99 8.71
CA LYS A 70 -15.25 15.04 10.12
C LYS A 70 -16.66 15.63 10.28
N ASN A 71 -16.94 16.69 9.54
CA ASN A 71 -18.18 17.46 9.64
C ASN A 71 -19.34 16.93 8.78
N LYS A 72 -19.12 15.97 7.88
CA LYS A 72 -20.18 15.40 7.02
C LYS A 72 -21.11 14.49 7.83
N LYS A 73 -22.43 14.59 7.60
CA LYS A 73 -23.44 13.71 8.23
C LYS A 73 -23.51 12.34 7.52
N ILE A 74 -22.48 11.53 7.73
CA ILE A 74 -22.30 10.19 7.17
C ILE A 74 -21.98 9.20 8.28
N THR A 75 -22.18 7.89 8.05
CA THR A 75 -21.73 6.87 9.00
C THR A 75 -20.20 6.83 9.01
N LYS A 76 -19.58 6.98 10.18
CA LYS A 76 -18.11 6.89 10.31
C LYS A 76 -17.78 5.79 11.32
N SER A 77 -17.14 4.74 10.83
CA SER A 77 -16.58 3.68 11.65
C SER A 77 -15.07 3.81 11.55
N VAL A 78 -14.49 4.68 12.38
CA VAL A 78 -13.05 4.93 12.42
C VAL A 78 -12.54 4.64 13.81
N PHE A 79 -11.72 3.59 13.93
CA PHE A 79 -11.13 3.17 15.20
C PHE A 79 -9.61 3.24 15.09
N PRO A 80 -8.90 3.56 16.19
CA PRO A 80 -7.45 3.65 16.21
C PRO A 80 -6.82 2.26 16.26
N ILE A 81 -6.97 1.48 15.19
CA ILE A 81 -6.37 0.15 15.02
C ILE A 81 -5.42 0.15 13.83
N TYR A 82 -4.50 -0.81 13.75
CA TYR A 82 -3.45 -0.75 12.73
C TYR A 82 -3.75 -1.62 11.51
N VAL A 83 -4.69 -2.56 11.63
CA VAL A 83 -5.01 -3.54 10.58
C VAL A 83 -6.44 -3.30 10.10
N CYS A 84 -6.63 -2.83 8.86
CA CYS A 84 -7.96 -2.45 8.36
C CYS A 84 -8.92 -3.65 8.24
N SER A 85 -8.42 -4.86 8.00
CA SER A 85 -9.28 -6.05 8.01
C SER A 85 -9.92 -6.33 9.39
N CYS A 86 -9.27 -5.95 10.49
CA CYS A 86 -9.87 -5.91 11.83
C CYS A 86 -11.02 -4.88 11.91
N MET A 87 -10.93 -3.76 11.16
CA MET A 87 -11.97 -2.73 11.12
C MET A 87 -13.22 -3.26 10.44
N VAL A 88 -13.08 -3.97 9.32
CA VAL A 88 -14.22 -4.57 8.60
C VAL A 88 -14.94 -5.55 9.51
N ILE A 89 -14.18 -6.39 10.23
CA ILE A 89 -14.69 -7.25 11.29
C ILE A 89 -15.45 -6.43 12.34
N ILE A 90 -14.83 -5.42 12.97
CA ILE A 90 -15.45 -4.62 14.02
C ILE A 90 -16.68 -3.87 13.52
N ALA A 91 -16.59 -3.16 12.39
CA ALA A 91 -17.68 -2.38 11.83
C ALA A 91 -18.90 -3.26 11.51
N TYR A 92 -18.66 -4.50 11.10
CA TYR A 92 -19.73 -5.46 10.83
C TYR A 92 -20.28 -6.09 12.13
N PHE A 93 -19.40 -6.53 13.03
CA PHE A 93 -19.79 -7.11 14.31
C PHE A 93 -20.33 -6.10 15.32
N TYR A 94 -20.05 -4.81 15.21
CA TYR A 94 -20.57 -3.80 16.14
C TYR A 94 -21.85 -3.14 15.62
N LYS A 95 -22.04 -3.09 14.29
CA LYS A 95 -23.25 -2.51 13.67
C LYS A 95 -24.35 -3.55 13.40
N TYR A 96 -24.01 -4.81 13.17
CA TYR A 96 -24.97 -5.86 12.78
C TYR A 96 -25.00 -7.08 13.72
N SER A 97 -24.30 -7.07 14.86
CA SER A 97 -24.42 -8.16 15.85
C SER A 97 -25.74 -8.18 16.62
N SER A 98 -26.59 -7.17 16.50
CA SER A 98 -27.97 -7.23 16.98
C SER A 98 -28.92 -7.65 15.84
N GLU A 99 -29.28 -8.94 15.86
CA GLU A 99 -30.54 -9.53 15.34
C GLU A 99 -30.88 -9.49 13.84
N PHE A 100 -30.29 -8.66 12.98
CA PHE A 100 -30.99 -8.31 11.73
C PHE A 100 -30.73 -9.14 10.46
N LEU A 101 -29.75 -10.06 10.42
CA LEU A 101 -29.38 -10.69 9.15
C LEU A 101 -29.53 -12.21 9.05
N GLY A 102 -29.72 -12.96 10.15
CA GLY A 102 -30.00 -14.41 10.11
C GLY A 102 -29.00 -15.30 9.33
N ILE A 103 -27.90 -14.73 8.83
CA ILE A 103 -26.91 -15.36 7.95
C ILE A 103 -25.58 -15.25 8.67
N SER A 104 -24.91 -16.38 8.93
CA SER A 104 -23.53 -16.39 9.39
C SER A 104 -22.63 -15.97 8.22
N LEU A 105 -22.46 -14.66 8.02
CA LEU A 105 -21.74 -14.13 6.86
C LEU A 105 -20.27 -14.60 6.82
N LEU A 106 -19.67 -14.89 7.97
CA LEU A 106 -18.32 -15.44 8.04
C LEU A 106 -18.36 -16.96 7.83
N ASN A 107 -18.37 -17.35 6.56
CA ASN A 107 -18.03 -18.72 6.16
C ASN A 107 -16.51 -18.90 6.14
N ARG A 108 -16.06 -20.13 5.87
CA ARG A 108 -14.63 -20.47 5.87
C ARG A 108 -13.85 -19.74 4.78
N ASP A 109 -14.50 -19.38 3.68
CA ASP A 109 -13.86 -18.77 2.52
C ASP A 109 -13.58 -17.28 2.75
N ILE A 110 -14.56 -16.54 3.27
CA ILE A 110 -14.40 -15.14 3.69
C ILE A 110 -13.42 -15.04 4.86
N MET A 111 -13.41 -16.04 5.75
CA MET A 111 -12.42 -16.12 6.82
C MET A 111 -11.00 -16.10 6.26
N TRP A 112 -10.70 -16.86 5.20
CA TRP A 112 -9.36 -16.86 4.61
C TRP A 112 -9.01 -15.46 4.07
N LEU A 113 -9.91 -14.79 3.36
CA LEU A 113 -9.68 -13.43 2.88
C LEU A 113 -9.25 -12.48 4.01
N ILE A 114 -10.00 -12.51 5.11
CA ILE A 114 -9.74 -11.63 6.27
C ILE A 114 -8.47 -12.05 7.01
N TYR A 115 -8.29 -13.35 7.29
CA TYR A 115 -7.14 -13.88 8.03
C TYR A 115 -5.80 -13.53 7.40
N GLY A 116 -5.72 -13.67 6.07
CA GLY A 116 -4.51 -13.29 5.34
C GLY A 116 -4.16 -11.84 5.40
N THR A 117 -5.18 -11.02 5.26
CA THR A 117 -5.02 -9.57 5.29
C THR A 117 -4.52 -9.14 6.67
N MET A 118 -5.05 -9.74 7.75
CA MET A 118 -4.55 -9.50 9.10
C MET A 118 -3.09 -9.91 9.28
N LEU A 119 -2.71 -11.09 8.79
CA LEU A 119 -1.32 -11.58 8.87
C LEU A 119 -0.37 -10.71 8.04
N LYS A 120 -0.78 -10.29 6.85
CA LYS A 120 -0.01 -9.40 5.97
C LYS A 120 0.24 -8.05 6.64
N ASP A 121 -0.81 -7.37 7.06
CA ASP A 121 -0.70 -5.98 7.54
C ASP A 121 0.03 -5.90 8.88
N SER A 122 -0.21 -6.89 9.76
CA SER A 122 0.46 -7.00 11.07
C SER A 122 1.90 -7.52 11.00
N ASN A 123 2.36 -8.00 9.83
CA ASN A 123 3.60 -8.75 9.66
C ASN A 123 3.65 -10.03 10.53
N ASN A 124 2.53 -10.76 10.61
CA ASN A 124 2.33 -11.94 11.44
C ASN A 124 2.56 -11.68 12.94
N PHE A 125 1.97 -10.59 13.45
CA PHE A 125 1.94 -10.26 14.88
C PHE A 125 3.26 -10.53 15.65
N PRO A 126 4.41 -9.93 15.25
CA PRO A 126 5.68 -10.18 15.92
C PRO A 126 5.61 -9.73 17.38
N LYS A 127 6.23 -10.51 18.27
CA LYS A 127 6.25 -10.24 19.72
C LYS A 127 7.13 -9.04 20.08
N ASP A 128 8.20 -8.83 19.33
CA ASP A 128 9.14 -7.74 19.57
C ASP A 128 8.54 -6.39 19.12
N ASP A 129 8.79 -5.33 19.90
CA ASP A 129 8.31 -3.99 19.56
C ASP A 129 8.96 -3.46 18.26
N PHE A 130 10.17 -3.91 17.94
CA PHE A 130 10.81 -3.64 16.66
C PHE A 130 10.04 -4.36 15.54
N ARG A 131 9.48 -3.60 14.58
CA ARG A 131 8.60 -4.06 13.48
C ARG A 131 7.13 -4.30 13.84
N LYS A 132 6.71 -3.93 15.05
CA LYS A 132 5.30 -4.01 15.46
C LYS A 132 4.42 -3.08 14.61
N ARG A 133 3.47 -3.66 13.87
CA ARG A 133 2.46 -2.96 13.04
C ARG A 133 1.03 -3.26 13.52
N TRP A 134 0.87 -3.51 14.80
CA TRP A 134 -0.38 -3.94 15.40
C TRP A 134 -0.47 -3.43 16.84
N ILE A 135 -1.70 -3.21 17.32
CA ILE A 135 -1.97 -2.91 18.73
C ILE A 135 -2.71 -4.07 19.40
N GLN A 136 -2.79 -4.09 20.74
CA GLN A 136 -3.39 -5.19 21.48
C GLN A 136 -4.82 -5.54 21.01
N SER A 137 -5.59 -4.53 20.59
CA SER A 137 -6.92 -4.73 20.01
C SER A 137 -6.89 -5.56 18.73
N ASP A 138 -5.94 -5.31 17.81
CA ASP A 138 -5.77 -6.11 16.58
C ASP A 138 -5.48 -7.57 16.94
N LEU A 139 -4.57 -7.80 17.89
CA LEU A 139 -4.19 -9.13 18.34
C LEU A 139 -5.38 -9.87 18.99
N ASN A 140 -6.17 -9.18 19.81
CA ASN A 140 -7.34 -9.77 20.45
C ASN A 140 -8.38 -10.24 19.43
N ILE A 141 -8.60 -9.46 18.37
CA ILE A 141 -9.52 -9.81 17.27
C ILE A 141 -8.97 -11.02 16.51
N TYR A 142 -7.69 -11.00 16.17
CA TYR A 142 -7.01 -12.10 15.50
C TYR A 142 -7.14 -13.41 16.29
N LEU A 143 -6.83 -13.39 17.59
CA LEU A 143 -6.94 -14.57 18.46
C LEU A 143 -8.39 -15.05 18.61
N SER A 144 -9.36 -14.14 18.64
CA SER A 144 -10.79 -14.48 18.71
C SER A 144 -11.24 -15.20 17.44
N MET A 145 -10.84 -14.71 16.27
CA MET A 145 -11.15 -15.35 14.99
C MET A 145 -10.48 -16.72 14.86
N LYS A 146 -9.21 -16.81 15.25
CA LYS A 146 -8.45 -18.06 15.30
C LYS A 146 -9.14 -19.12 16.18
N LYS A 147 -9.62 -18.71 17.37
CA LYS A 147 -10.38 -19.57 18.29
C LYS A 147 -11.71 -20.01 17.68
N TYR A 148 -12.48 -19.09 17.11
CA TYR A 148 -13.79 -19.37 16.52
C TYR A 148 -13.69 -20.39 15.37
N PHE A 149 -12.71 -20.22 14.47
CA PHE A 149 -12.49 -21.10 13.32
C PHE A 149 -11.57 -22.29 13.59
N ARG A 150 -11.07 -22.44 14.82
CA ARG A 150 -10.15 -23.52 15.24
C ARG A 150 -8.91 -23.62 14.34
N ILE A 151 -8.31 -22.48 14.01
CA ILE A 151 -7.11 -22.42 13.15
C ILE A 151 -5.88 -22.75 14.01
N PRO A 152 -5.06 -23.77 13.65
CA PRO A 152 -3.91 -24.17 14.43
C PRO A 152 -2.70 -23.26 14.19
N ASP A 153 -1.80 -23.13 15.19
CA ASP A 153 -0.58 -22.30 15.12
C ASP A 153 0.33 -22.61 13.92
N ILE A 154 0.37 -23.88 13.49
CA ILE A 154 1.15 -24.29 12.32
C ILE A 154 0.68 -23.59 11.03
N MET A 155 -0.59 -23.17 10.98
CA MET A 155 -1.15 -22.46 9.84
C MET A 155 -0.58 -21.04 9.75
N ASP A 156 -0.30 -20.38 10.88
CA ASP A 156 0.30 -19.04 10.93
C ASP A 156 1.67 -19.06 10.27
N ILE A 157 2.47 -20.08 10.59
CA ILE A 157 3.80 -20.31 10.02
C ILE A 157 3.68 -20.59 8.52
N TYR A 158 2.80 -21.52 8.14
CA TYR A 158 2.59 -21.89 6.74
C TYR A 158 2.18 -20.69 5.88
N ILE A 159 1.19 -19.92 6.34
CA ILE A 159 0.69 -18.76 5.60
C ILE A 159 1.73 -17.67 5.54
N THR A 160 2.45 -17.39 6.62
CA THR A 160 3.53 -16.39 6.63
C THR A 160 4.63 -16.76 5.66
N GLN A 161 5.07 -18.02 5.64
CA GLN A 161 6.05 -18.51 4.68
C GLN A 161 5.55 -18.43 3.25
N LYS A 162 4.31 -18.86 2.99
CA LYS A 162 3.71 -18.76 1.65
C LYS A 162 3.59 -17.32 1.19
N PHE A 163 3.16 -16.42 2.07
CA PHE A 163 3.08 -14.99 1.79
C PHE A 163 4.44 -14.42 1.43
N ASN A 164 5.47 -14.65 2.27
CA ASN A 164 6.82 -14.17 2.01
C ASN A 164 7.40 -14.74 0.71
N ASN A 165 7.18 -16.03 0.44
CA ASN A 165 7.61 -16.64 -0.81
C ASN A 165 6.93 -15.97 -2.00
N ILE A 166 5.60 -15.90 -2.04
CA ILE A 166 4.86 -15.26 -3.14
C ILE A 166 5.29 -13.79 -3.33
N ARG A 167 5.46 -13.07 -2.23
CA ARG A 167 5.78 -11.64 -2.22
C ARG A 167 7.17 -11.35 -2.79
N PHE A 168 8.18 -12.11 -2.36
CA PHE A 168 9.58 -11.85 -2.71
C PHE A 168 10.12 -12.74 -3.84
N SER A 169 9.26 -13.55 -4.49
CA SER A 169 9.65 -14.46 -5.58
C SER A 169 8.91 -14.20 -6.90
N ILE A 170 8.38 -13.00 -7.10
CA ILE A 170 7.70 -12.66 -8.36
C ILE A 170 8.73 -12.71 -9.51
N ASP A 171 8.42 -13.45 -10.56
CA ASP A 171 9.22 -13.50 -11.78
C ASP A 171 9.02 -12.19 -12.56
N LEU A 172 9.97 -11.27 -12.42
CA LEU A 172 9.92 -9.93 -13.03
C LEU A 172 9.96 -9.97 -14.56
N LYS A 173 10.47 -11.05 -15.17
CA LYS A 173 10.47 -11.20 -16.62
C LYS A 173 9.08 -11.51 -17.15
N LYS A 174 8.33 -12.38 -16.45
CA LYS A 174 6.93 -12.66 -16.79
C LYS A 174 5.99 -11.53 -16.39
N PHE A 175 6.27 -10.91 -15.25
CA PHE A 175 5.44 -9.84 -14.71
C PHE A 175 5.60 -8.52 -15.47
N GLY A 176 6.77 -8.26 -16.07
CA GLY A 176 7.14 -6.94 -16.57
C GLY A 176 7.67 -6.09 -15.41
N ILE A 177 8.95 -5.72 -15.44
CA ILE A 177 9.60 -5.02 -14.33
C ILE A 177 9.02 -3.62 -14.12
N GLU A 178 8.60 -2.96 -15.19
CA GLU A 178 7.93 -1.66 -15.17
C GLU A 178 6.60 -1.67 -14.40
N ASN A 179 5.94 -2.83 -14.32
CA ASN A 179 4.70 -2.96 -13.58
C ASN A 179 4.87 -2.75 -12.08
N LEU A 180 6.10 -2.90 -11.56
CA LEU A 180 6.44 -2.58 -10.16
C LEU A 180 6.10 -1.14 -9.78
N LEU A 181 6.09 -0.21 -10.75
CA LEU A 181 5.77 1.20 -10.52
C LEU A 181 4.28 1.42 -10.22
N PHE A 182 3.42 0.44 -10.52
CA PHE A 182 1.97 0.55 -10.42
C PHE A 182 1.34 -0.36 -9.35
N VAL A 183 2.12 -1.29 -8.75
CA VAL A 183 1.58 -2.25 -7.77
C VAL A 183 1.17 -1.59 -6.45
N ASP A 184 2.03 -0.75 -5.89
CA ASP A 184 1.75 0.01 -4.66
C ASP A 184 2.42 1.37 -4.73
N TYR A 185 1.74 2.33 -5.35
CA TYR A 185 2.21 3.71 -5.47
C TYR A 185 1.22 4.70 -4.85
N LYS A 186 1.73 5.87 -4.50
CA LYS A 186 0.94 7.04 -4.13
C LYS A 186 1.61 8.29 -4.68
N ASP A 187 0.78 9.22 -5.12
CA ASP A 187 1.21 10.55 -5.59
C ASP A 187 0.86 11.59 -4.54
N TYR A 188 1.88 12.31 -4.09
CA TYR A 188 1.75 13.36 -3.09
C TYR A 188 1.92 14.71 -3.77
N ASN A 189 0.85 15.50 -3.76
CA ASN A 189 0.80 16.82 -4.36
C ASN A 189 1.03 17.87 -3.27
N TYR A 190 2.06 18.69 -3.44
CA TYR A 190 2.44 19.74 -2.51
C TYR A 190 2.23 21.12 -3.13
N ASP A 191 1.82 22.07 -2.29
CA ASP A 191 1.77 23.50 -2.60
C ASP A 191 2.51 24.25 -1.49
N ILE A 192 3.75 24.65 -1.77
CA ILE A 192 4.62 25.31 -0.78
C ILE A 192 5.02 26.66 -1.35
N GLN A 193 4.66 27.74 -0.65
CA GLN A 193 4.95 29.12 -1.06
C GLN A 193 4.48 29.42 -2.50
N GLY A 194 3.38 28.81 -2.95
CA GLY A 194 2.82 28.98 -4.29
C GLY A 194 3.48 28.12 -5.37
N LYS A 195 4.52 27.34 -5.03
CA LYS A 195 5.12 26.36 -5.93
C LYS A 195 4.42 25.02 -5.76
N LYS A 196 3.83 24.53 -6.84
CA LYS A 196 3.17 23.23 -6.89
C LYS A 196 4.09 22.19 -7.48
N PHE A 197 4.24 21.06 -6.80
CA PHE A 197 5.00 19.93 -7.30
C PHE A 197 4.43 18.62 -6.77
N THR A 198 4.75 17.53 -7.48
CA THR A 198 4.25 16.20 -7.14
C THR A 198 5.41 15.25 -6.92
N ILE A 199 5.34 14.44 -5.88
CA ILE A 199 6.28 13.34 -5.60
C ILE A 199 5.52 12.03 -5.72
N ARG A 200 6.02 11.10 -6.55
CA ARG A 200 5.53 9.72 -6.58
C ARG A 200 6.38 8.84 -5.67
N ILE A 201 5.73 8.02 -4.85
CA ILE A 201 6.40 7.02 -4.01
C ILE A 201 5.84 5.62 -4.29
N CYS A 202 6.69 4.73 -4.82
CA CYS A 202 6.38 3.33 -5.05
C CYS A 202 6.99 2.45 -3.95
N SER A 203 6.19 1.61 -3.32
CA SER A 203 6.67 0.60 -2.37
C SER A 203 6.89 -0.71 -3.13
N LEU A 204 8.11 -1.24 -3.05
CA LEU A 204 8.54 -2.41 -3.81
C LEU A 204 8.81 -3.58 -2.87
N ASP A 205 8.41 -4.77 -3.29
CA ASP A 205 8.74 -6.02 -2.61
C ASP A 205 10.09 -6.60 -3.10
N PHE A 206 11.04 -5.70 -3.37
CA PHE A 206 12.38 -6.01 -3.82
C PHE A 206 13.37 -4.99 -3.25
N SER A 207 14.65 -5.34 -3.20
CA SER A 207 15.70 -4.34 -3.00
C SER A 207 15.74 -3.41 -4.21
N VAL A 208 15.71 -2.09 -3.98
CA VAL A 208 15.83 -1.09 -5.04
C VAL A 208 17.14 -1.26 -5.80
N GLU A 209 18.24 -1.52 -5.08
CA GLU A 209 19.55 -1.77 -5.69
C GLU A 209 19.52 -3.00 -6.61
N SER A 210 18.86 -4.09 -6.19
CA SER A 210 18.70 -5.29 -7.00
C SER A 210 17.87 -5.04 -8.25
N ILE A 211 16.79 -4.26 -8.13
CA ILE A 211 15.93 -3.87 -9.26
C ILE A 211 16.71 -3.03 -10.27
N LEU A 212 17.50 -2.07 -9.80
CA LEU A 212 18.32 -1.20 -10.65
C LEU A 212 19.54 -1.91 -11.27
N SER A 213 19.77 -3.18 -10.91
CA SER A 213 20.80 -4.03 -11.49
C SER A 213 20.22 -5.19 -12.31
N HIS A 214 18.88 -5.23 -12.47
CA HIS A 214 18.20 -6.26 -13.25
C HIS A 214 18.48 -6.10 -14.75
N GLU A 215 18.49 -7.21 -15.50
CA GLU A 215 18.76 -7.21 -16.95
C GLU A 215 17.82 -6.32 -17.77
N ASN A 216 16.58 -6.17 -17.30
CA ASN A 216 15.53 -5.36 -17.93
C ASN A 216 15.36 -3.96 -17.31
N VAL A 217 16.36 -3.46 -16.57
CA VAL A 217 16.26 -2.17 -15.87
C VAL A 217 15.93 -1.00 -16.80
N ASP A 218 16.38 -1.05 -18.06
CA ASP A 218 16.11 0.03 -19.03
C ASP A 218 14.60 0.22 -19.28
N THR A 219 13.81 -0.86 -19.30
CA THR A 219 12.34 -0.77 -19.44
C THR A 219 11.72 -0.05 -18.24
N LEU A 220 12.18 -0.38 -17.02
CA LEU A 220 11.74 0.30 -15.80
C LEU A 220 12.11 1.79 -15.82
N VAL A 221 13.37 2.10 -16.13
CA VAL A 221 13.90 3.47 -16.13
C VAL A 221 13.19 4.32 -17.19
N ASN A 222 13.01 3.79 -18.40
CA ASN A 222 12.27 4.48 -19.44
C ASN A 222 10.83 4.78 -18.99
N LYS A 223 10.15 3.81 -18.34
CA LYS A 223 8.81 4.05 -17.83
C LYS A 223 8.76 5.06 -16.70
N MET A 224 9.72 5.03 -15.78
CA MET A 224 9.87 6.05 -14.73
C MET A 224 10.02 7.45 -15.34
N CYS A 225 10.87 7.58 -16.37
CA CYS A 225 11.08 8.83 -17.09
C CYS A 225 9.82 9.35 -17.78
N GLU A 226 9.11 8.49 -18.53
CA GLU A 226 7.82 8.83 -19.15
C GLU A 226 6.83 9.37 -18.11
N LEU A 227 6.67 8.65 -16.99
CA LEU A 227 5.75 9.03 -15.93
C LEU A 227 6.11 10.39 -15.31
N CYS A 228 7.39 10.65 -15.07
CA CYS A 228 7.85 11.93 -14.54
C CYS A 228 7.48 13.10 -15.44
N GLU A 229 7.54 12.92 -16.76
CA GLU A 229 7.19 13.98 -17.71
C GLU A 229 5.68 14.16 -17.86
N GLU A 230 4.96 13.05 -18.10
CA GLU A 230 3.51 13.05 -18.30
C GLU A 230 2.78 13.69 -17.12
N ASN A 231 3.25 13.39 -15.90
CA ASN A 231 2.62 13.81 -14.66
C ASN A 231 3.37 14.94 -13.95
N LYS A 232 4.46 15.45 -14.54
CA LYS A 232 5.31 16.51 -14.00
C LYS A 232 5.79 16.24 -12.56
N PHE A 233 6.25 15.02 -12.31
CA PHE A 233 6.80 14.66 -11.01
C PHE A 233 8.13 15.37 -10.79
N ALA A 234 8.28 15.99 -9.63
CA ALA A 234 9.54 16.62 -9.22
C ALA A 234 10.53 15.58 -8.69
N ALA A 235 10.02 14.57 -7.99
CA ALA A 235 10.81 13.44 -7.53
C ALA A 235 10.04 12.12 -7.62
N PHE A 236 10.80 11.05 -7.79
CA PHE A 236 10.33 9.68 -7.81
C PHE A 236 11.10 8.89 -6.75
N ILE A 237 10.38 8.29 -5.81
CA ILE A 237 10.94 7.56 -4.68
C ILE A 237 10.56 6.09 -4.80
N LEU A 238 11.56 5.21 -4.75
CA LEU A 238 11.36 3.77 -4.66
C LEU A 238 11.69 3.33 -3.23
N MET A 239 10.75 2.71 -2.52
CA MET A 239 10.98 2.16 -1.18
C MET A 239 10.97 0.63 -1.25
N GLY A 240 12.15 0.02 -1.20
CA GLY A 240 12.31 -1.43 -1.25
C GLY A 240 12.10 -2.10 0.09
N SER A 241 11.57 -3.32 0.04
CA SER A 241 11.36 -4.23 1.16
C SER A 241 11.72 -5.63 0.69
N TYR A 242 12.64 -6.31 1.37
CA TYR A 242 13.14 -7.60 0.91
C TYR A 242 13.67 -8.45 2.06
N MET A 243 13.90 -9.73 1.79
CA MET A 243 14.41 -10.70 2.77
C MET A 243 15.75 -11.25 2.30
N ILE A 244 16.74 -11.27 3.20
CA ILE A 244 18.00 -12.00 3.01
C ILE A 244 18.13 -12.96 4.19
N ASN A 245 18.27 -14.27 3.93
CA ASN A 245 18.40 -15.29 4.97
C ASN A 245 17.32 -15.17 6.07
N TYR A 246 16.07 -14.94 5.66
CA TYR A 246 14.92 -14.71 6.56
C TYR A 246 15.00 -13.45 7.44
N VAL A 247 15.93 -12.54 7.17
CA VAL A 247 16.01 -11.22 7.81
C VAL A 247 15.39 -10.18 6.89
N TYR A 248 14.48 -9.38 7.43
CA TYR A 248 13.80 -8.30 6.70
C TYR A 248 14.67 -7.04 6.63
N HIS A 249 14.80 -6.52 5.41
CA HIS A 249 15.58 -5.33 5.07
C HIS A 249 14.72 -4.34 4.27
N LYS A 250 15.17 -3.08 4.27
CA LYS A 250 14.58 -2.01 3.48
C LYS A 250 15.64 -1.10 2.90
N ASP A 251 15.45 -0.66 1.67
CA ASP A 251 16.28 0.36 1.05
C ASP A 251 15.39 1.41 0.36
N ILE A 252 15.99 2.51 -0.05
CA ILE A 252 15.31 3.59 -0.74
C ILE A 252 16.15 4.09 -1.90
N GLY A 253 15.50 4.32 -3.04
CA GLY A 253 16.07 5.00 -4.19
C GLY A 253 15.37 6.33 -4.42
N LEU A 254 16.16 7.38 -4.64
CA LEU A 254 15.67 8.74 -4.84
C LEU A 254 16.10 9.25 -6.22
N LEU A 255 15.12 9.55 -7.07
CA LEU A 255 15.33 10.23 -8.34
C LEU A 255 14.73 11.63 -8.26
N PHE A 256 15.57 12.65 -8.43
CA PHE A 256 15.12 14.03 -8.60
C PHE A 256 15.05 14.34 -10.09
N PHE A 257 13.86 14.64 -10.58
CA PHE A 257 13.60 14.79 -12.01
C PHE A 257 13.69 16.25 -12.48
N ASN A 258 13.31 17.19 -11.62
CA ASN A 258 13.44 18.61 -11.91
C ASN A 258 13.99 19.37 -10.69
N GLU A 259 14.22 20.66 -10.87
CA GLU A 259 14.72 21.55 -9.81
C GLU A 259 13.59 22.10 -8.93
N ASP A 260 12.39 21.49 -8.98
CA ASP A 260 11.29 21.96 -8.16
C ASP A 260 11.58 21.78 -6.67
N ILE A 261 12.34 20.72 -6.35
CA ILE A 261 12.81 20.37 -5.02
C ILE A 261 14.33 20.55 -4.98
N THR A 262 14.83 21.27 -3.97
CA THR A 262 16.28 21.33 -3.72
C THR A 262 16.76 19.97 -3.20
N LYS A 263 17.32 19.15 -4.10
CA LYS A 263 17.85 17.80 -3.82
C LYS A 263 18.64 17.75 -2.51
N ASP A 264 19.66 18.61 -2.37
CA ASP A 264 20.57 18.59 -1.23
C ASP A 264 19.86 18.84 0.10
N LYS A 265 18.90 19.77 0.12
CA LYS A 265 18.13 20.09 1.34
C LYS A 265 17.25 18.93 1.77
N LEU A 266 16.51 18.32 0.83
CA LEU A 266 15.67 17.17 1.14
C LEU A 266 16.52 15.99 1.59
N LEU A 267 17.64 15.74 0.91
CA LEU A 267 18.56 14.66 1.26
C LEU A 267 19.16 14.85 2.65
N MET A 268 19.66 16.06 2.98
CA MET A 268 20.16 16.38 4.31
C MET A 268 19.08 16.17 5.38
N ALA A 269 17.84 16.60 5.12
CA ALA A 269 16.73 16.43 6.06
C ALA A 269 16.38 14.94 6.28
N LEU A 270 16.39 14.14 5.20
CA LEU A 270 16.15 12.69 5.28
C LEU A 270 17.27 11.98 6.05
N ILE A 271 18.53 12.34 5.84
CA ILE A 271 19.69 11.77 6.56
C ILE A 271 19.65 12.17 8.03
N ALA A 272 19.28 13.41 8.35
CA ALA A 272 19.18 13.91 9.73
C ALA A 272 17.99 13.30 10.52
N ASN A 273 17.02 12.70 9.82
CA ASN A 273 15.87 12.10 10.46
C ASN A 273 16.27 10.80 11.21
N GLN A 274 16.23 10.86 12.54
CA GLN A 274 16.60 9.75 13.42
C GLN A 274 15.64 8.56 13.31
N ASP A 275 14.37 8.80 12.98
CA ASP A 275 13.37 7.74 12.85
C ASP A 275 13.63 6.84 11.64
N ILE A 276 14.06 7.41 10.50
CA ILE A 276 14.38 6.60 9.32
C ILE A 276 15.73 5.91 9.46
N SER A 277 16.72 6.59 10.08
CA SER A 277 18.09 6.10 10.22
C SER A 277 18.67 5.64 8.88
N LEU A 278 18.82 6.59 7.94
CA LEU A 278 19.38 6.31 6.62
C LEU A 278 20.89 6.13 6.68
N CYS A 279 21.40 5.18 5.91
CA CYS A 279 22.82 5.02 5.64
C CYS A 279 23.05 5.00 4.12
N GLU A 280 24.05 5.74 3.63
CA GLU A 280 24.35 5.81 2.21
C GLU A 280 24.83 4.45 1.68
N LYS A 281 24.25 4.03 0.54
CA LYS A 281 24.69 2.84 -0.21
C LYS A 281 25.44 3.22 -1.48
N GLY A 282 25.17 4.40 -2.04
CA GLY A 282 25.79 4.92 -3.25
C GLY A 282 24.75 5.49 -4.21
N PHE A 283 24.97 5.35 -5.52
CA PHE A 283 24.01 5.78 -6.52
C PHE A 283 24.08 4.88 -7.76
N LYS A 284 22.98 4.84 -8.52
CA LYS A 284 22.95 4.26 -9.87
C LYS A 284 22.77 5.38 -10.89
N ARG A 285 23.66 5.42 -11.88
CA ARG A 285 23.50 6.29 -13.05
C ARG A 285 22.50 5.67 -14.01
N ILE A 286 21.51 6.45 -14.42
CA ILE A 286 20.49 6.09 -15.39
C ILE A 286 20.50 7.11 -16.54
N THR A 287 20.03 6.68 -17.71
CA THR A 287 19.85 7.56 -18.85
C THR A 287 18.37 7.84 -19.04
N CYS A 288 18.01 9.12 -19.07
CA CYS A 288 16.65 9.59 -19.29
C CYS A 288 16.66 10.53 -20.48
N LYS A 289 16.12 10.12 -21.64
CA LYS A 289 16.14 10.90 -22.90
C LYS A 289 17.51 11.51 -23.24
N ASN A 290 18.57 10.69 -23.16
CA ASN A 290 19.96 11.08 -23.41
C ASN A 290 20.60 12.01 -22.35
N GLU A 291 19.88 12.35 -21.27
CA GLU A 291 20.47 12.98 -20.10
C GLU A 291 20.82 11.94 -19.04
N SER A 292 22.02 12.04 -18.49
CA SER A 292 22.46 11.21 -17.38
C SER A 292 21.90 11.75 -16.07
N ARG A 293 21.20 10.90 -15.31
CA ARG A 293 20.67 11.22 -13.98
C ARG A 293 21.12 10.17 -12.97
N ASN A 294 21.12 10.52 -11.69
CA ASN A 294 21.46 9.59 -10.62
C ASN A 294 20.20 9.25 -9.82
N ILE A 295 20.03 7.96 -9.55
CA ILE A 295 19.17 7.48 -8.47
C ILE A 295 20.08 7.28 -7.24
N ASP A 296 19.93 8.12 -6.24
CA ASP A 296 20.69 7.98 -4.99
C ASP A 296 20.10 6.84 -4.15
N LEU A 297 20.96 5.99 -3.58
CA LEU A 297 20.59 4.76 -2.89
C LEU A 297 20.98 4.81 -1.42
N PHE A 298 20.03 4.45 -0.56
CA PHE A 298 20.24 4.40 0.89
C PHE A 298 19.64 3.14 1.51
N GLN A 299 20.28 2.65 2.56
CA GLN A 299 19.74 1.64 3.46
C GLN A 299 18.83 2.33 4.47
N ILE A 300 17.64 1.77 4.71
CA ILE A 300 16.79 2.15 5.84
C ILE A 300 17.10 1.18 6.98
N ASN A 301 17.75 1.65 8.05
CA ASN A 301 18.09 0.80 9.19
C ASN A 301 16.89 0.56 10.10
N ASN A 302 15.98 1.53 10.21
CA ASN A 302 14.72 1.31 10.88
C ASN A 302 13.73 0.58 9.96
N THR A 303 13.73 -0.76 10.01
CA THR A 303 12.84 -1.59 9.18
C THR A 303 11.34 -1.36 9.43
N SER A 304 10.96 -0.70 10.53
CA SER A 304 9.56 -0.29 10.78
C SER A 304 9.15 0.96 9.98
N TYR A 305 10.12 1.75 9.49
CA TYR A 305 9.86 2.98 8.75
C TYR A 305 9.14 2.69 7.43
N SER A 306 7.97 3.27 7.23
CA SER A 306 7.07 2.98 6.10
C SER A 306 6.88 4.20 5.22
N ARG A 307 6.29 4.01 4.03
CA ARG A 307 5.83 5.12 3.17
C ARG A 307 4.95 6.11 3.95
N LYS A 308 4.09 5.64 4.85
CA LYS A 308 3.24 6.49 5.70
C LYS A 308 4.05 7.38 6.65
N ARG A 309 5.17 6.88 7.20
CA ARG A 309 6.08 7.72 8.00
C ARG A 309 6.82 8.73 7.13
N LEU A 310 7.23 8.33 5.92
CA LEU A 310 7.85 9.23 4.95
C LEU A 310 6.87 10.34 4.52
N GLU A 311 5.61 10.00 4.25
CA GLU A 311 4.53 10.95 3.98
C GLU A 311 4.37 11.95 5.12
N CYS A 312 4.30 11.49 6.38
CA CYS A 312 4.25 12.40 7.52
C CYS A 312 5.47 13.33 7.54
N PHE A 313 6.67 12.79 7.39
CA PHE A 313 7.91 13.58 7.36
C PHE A 313 7.90 14.64 6.25
N LEU A 314 7.46 14.30 5.03
CA LEU A 314 7.41 15.23 3.90
C LEU A 314 6.31 16.30 4.05
N SER A 315 5.37 16.11 4.97
CA SER A 315 4.27 17.03 5.22
C SER A 315 4.58 18.08 6.31
N TYR A 316 5.68 17.92 7.06
CA TYR A 316 6.14 18.84 8.10
C TYR A 316 7.30 19.71 7.64
#